data_AF-A0A2N3VRQ9-F1
#
_entry.id   AF-A0A2N3VRQ9-F1
#
_cell.length_a   1.000
_cell.length_b   1.000
_cell.length_c   1.000
_cell.angle_alpha   90.00
_cell.angle_beta   90.00
_cell.angle_gamma   90.00
#
_symmetry.space_group_name_H-M   'P 1'
#
loop_
_entity.id
_entity.type
_entity.pdbx_description
1 polymer ?
#
loop_
_entity_poly.entity_id
_entity_poly.type
_entity_poly.pdbx_seq_one_letter_code
_entity_poly.pdbx_strand_id
1 'polypeptide(L)'
;MSPTPPTQIILSTSRANGLVAIPYGEEHRHAARALEEAGFQRLPGGAFAAPLTDAAATRQIASALVHRAYEHGATITTSPRPYLGDFGDALAARLPGTWSARLELYYNPLVQEDLIGPLWDSGDLLQALLHDPVPSGAVLKNGLGTELLLIERPGHSSGYLLGAFATEEYDDNWEEPNTPRSIVLPGEPDLAARAVANTFLPAYSRALHHRRLDTVLRALDRIRSEHETLQAIKESGRYSDGVPLADARMIPEMERTFADYAWLSFRDVLEHAPVLLSRCRPAMTPWPQDAAALDRLRTALADSQETRDEDAVSCSPSTGGREPAAASGSPPCPRSRPGSPAARGSSARPAPLCLADRWRWQRRAPACSPPARPLRPCPGRRRHAADPRRKDPSSVRPLPLRRPSRTRLRCRPHGGGHRAPGRVVPHPRAVRARPGPAERVPDHPTGPGRPAPHPPGRTGPAATRIHRAS
;
A
#
# COMPACT_ATOMS: atom_id res chain seq x y z
N MET A 1 3.65 -4.83 -26.61
CA MET A 1 2.33 -5.05 -25.99
C MET A 1 1.33 -5.14 -27.11
N SER A 2 0.59 -6.25 -27.22
CA SER A 2 -0.54 -6.31 -28.14
C SER A 2 -1.58 -5.28 -27.67
N PRO A 3 -2.20 -4.51 -28.57
CA PRO A 3 -3.23 -3.56 -28.17
C PRO A 3 -4.37 -4.31 -27.48
N THR A 4 -4.67 -3.92 -26.25
CA THR A 4 -5.88 -4.39 -25.55
C THR A 4 -7.08 -4.03 -26.42
N PRO A 5 -8.00 -4.97 -26.72
CA PRO A 5 -9.19 -4.63 -27.49
C PRO A 5 -9.98 -3.53 -26.77
N PRO A 6 -10.58 -2.58 -27.51
CA PRO A 6 -11.30 -1.45 -26.90
C PRO A 6 -12.51 -1.90 -26.07
N THR A 7 -13.09 -3.06 -26.42
CA THR A 7 -14.26 -3.64 -25.76
C THR A 7 -14.06 -5.14 -25.53
N GLN A 8 -14.06 -5.57 -24.26
CA GLN A 8 -13.85 -6.96 -23.87
C GLN A 8 -14.86 -7.40 -22.81
N ILE A 9 -15.24 -8.68 -22.87
CA ILE A 9 -16.03 -9.38 -21.84
C ILE A 9 -15.19 -10.57 -21.36
N ILE A 10 -14.91 -10.61 -20.06
CA ILE A 10 -14.16 -11.70 -19.43
C ILE A 10 -15.15 -12.58 -18.67
N LEU A 11 -15.27 -13.84 -19.05
CA LEU A 11 -16.16 -14.83 -18.44
C LEU A 11 -15.41 -15.73 -17.47
N SER A 12 -15.98 -15.93 -16.29
CA SER A 12 -15.46 -16.83 -15.25
C SER A 12 -16.61 -17.62 -14.63
N THR A 13 -16.31 -18.72 -13.95
CA THR A 13 -17.33 -19.53 -13.25
C THR A 13 -17.35 -19.20 -11.75
N SER A 14 -18.53 -18.99 -11.19
CA SER A 14 -18.78 -18.77 -9.76
C SER A 14 -19.68 -19.90 -9.24
N ARG A 15 -19.36 -20.41 -8.05
CA ARG A 15 -20.19 -21.43 -7.37
C ARG A 15 -21.50 -20.85 -6.88
N ALA A 16 -21.50 -19.56 -6.50
CA ALA A 16 -22.68 -18.87 -5.99
C ALA A 16 -23.54 -18.31 -7.12
N ASN A 17 -22.91 -17.75 -8.16
CA ASN A 17 -23.58 -16.93 -9.17
C ASN A 17 -23.67 -17.57 -10.57
N GLY A 18 -23.07 -18.74 -10.79
CA GLY A 18 -23.05 -19.39 -12.10
C GLY A 18 -22.00 -18.80 -13.03
N LEU A 19 -22.40 -18.35 -14.22
CA LEU A 19 -21.49 -17.72 -15.17
C LEU A 19 -21.38 -16.23 -14.85
N VAL A 20 -20.18 -15.76 -14.50
CA VAL A 20 -19.92 -14.35 -14.18
C VAL A 20 -19.13 -13.71 -15.31
N ALA A 21 -19.50 -12.49 -15.66
CA ALA A 21 -18.91 -11.69 -16.71
C ALA A 21 -18.43 -10.35 -16.17
N ILE A 22 -17.22 -9.95 -16.56
CA ILE A 22 -16.62 -8.66 -16.24
C ILE A 22 -16.44 -7.89 -17.55
N PRO A 23 -17.10 -6.74 -17.74
CA PRO A 23 -16.83 -5.85 -18.87
C PRO A 23 -15.48 -5.14 -18.64
N TYR A 24 -14.65 -5.03 -19.68
CA TYR A 24 -13.32 -4.42 -19.60
C TYR A 24 -12.98 -3.69 -20.91
N GLY A 25 -12.14 -2.65 -20.83
CA GLY A 25 -11.68 -1.85 -21.97
C GLY A 25 -12.18 -0.40 -21.95
N GLU A 26 -11.60 0.43 -22.83
CA GLU A 26 -11.96 1.85 -22.96
C GLU A 26 -13.46 2.05 -23.22
N GLU A 27 -14.06 1.14 -23.98
CA GLU A 27 -15.48 1.11 -24.33
C GLU A 27 -16.27 0.09 -23.51
N HIS A 28 -15.88 -0.20 -22.26
CA HIS A 28 -16.55 -1.18 -21.37
C HIS A 28 -18.08 -0.98 -21.24
N ARG A 29 -18.62 0.22 -21.51
CA ARG A 29 -20.07 0.48 -21.53
C ARG A 29 -20.79 -0.32 -22.63
N HIS A 30 -20.14 -0.54 -23.78
CA HIS A 30 -20.68 -1.38 -24.85
C HIS A 30 -20.71 -2.86 -24.42
N ALA A 31 -19.65 -3.33 -23.76
CA ALA A 31 -19.61 -4.67 -23.15
C ALA A 31 -20.71 -4.86 -22.10
N ALA A 32 -20.93 -3.88 -21.22
CA ALA A 32 -21.99 -3.92 -20.22
C ALA A 32 -23.39 -3.99 -20.86
N ARG A 33 -23.66 -3.18 -21.90
CA ARG A 33 -24.93 -3.22 -22.63
C ARG A 33 -25.16 -4.59 -23.29
N ALA A 34 -24.13 -5.16 -23.92
CA ALA A 34 -24.23 -6.49 -24.52
C ALA A 34 -24.59 -7.57 -23.47
N LEU A 35 -24.07 -7.46 -22.25
CA LEU A 35 -24.38 -8.38 -21.15
C LEU A 35 -25.83 -8.25 -20.68
N GLU A 36 -26.32 -7.02 -20.51
CA GLU A 36 -27.71 -6.74 -20.12
C GLU A 36 -28.69 -7.27 -21.18
N GLU A 37 -28.44 -7.00 -22.46
CA GLU A 37 -29.27 -7.47 -23.58
C GLU A 37 -29.22 -9.00 -23.78
N ALA A 38 -28.14 -9.65 -23.33
CA ALA A 38 -28.01 -11.10 -23.30
C ALA A 38 -28.70 -11.76 -22.08
N GLY A 39 -29.21 -10.96 -21.14
CA GLY A 39 -29.96 -11.43 -19.97
C GLY A 39 -29.11 -11.66 -18.72
N PHE A 40 -27.89 -11.14 -18.64
CA PHE A 40 -27.12 -11.16 -17.40
C PHE A 40 -27.66 -10.13 -16.41
N GLN A 41 -27.62 -10.49 -15.12
CA GLN A 41 -28.00 -9.62 -14.01
C GLN A 41 -26.78 -8.94 -13.41
N ARG A 42 -26.89 -7.65 -13.11
CA ARG A 42 -25.78 -6.90 -12.50
C ARG A 42 -25.62 -7.22 -11.02
N LEU A 43 -24.41 -7.56 -10.61
CA LEU A 43 -24.03 -7.82 -9.21
C LEU A 43 -23.60 -6.55 -8.48
N PRO A 44 -23.70 -6.53 -7.13
CA PRO A 44 -23.02 -5.54 -6.30
C PRO A 44 -21.50 -5.62 -6.55
N GLY A 45 -20.92 -4.54 -7.08
CA GLY A 45 -19.52 -4.50 -7.54
C GLY A 45 -19.36 -4.33 -9.05
N GLY A 46 -20.45 -4.45 -9.82
CA GLY A 46 -20.50 -4.10 -11.24
C GLY A 46 -20.16 -5.24 -12.20
N ALA A 47 -19.85 -6.43 -11.68
CA ALA A 47 -19.82 -7.66 -12.46
C ALA A 47 -21.25 -8.06 -12.86
N PHE A 48 -21.37 -8.99 -13.81
CA PHE A 48 -22.64 -9.48 -14.33
C PHE A 48 -22.72 -10.99 -14.14
N ALA A 49 -23.89 -11.54 -13.80
CA ALA A 49 -24.06 -12.97 -13.55
C ALA A 49 -25.25 -13.54 -14.31
N ALA A 50 -25.09 -14.79 -14.75
CA ALA A 50 -26.15 -15.61 -15.29
C ALA A 50 -26.15 -16.99 -14.58
N PRO A 51 -27.25 -17.38 -13.93
CA PRO A 51 -27.31 -18.65 -13.20
C PRO A 51 -27.20 -19.84 -14.16
N LEU A 52 -26.45 -20.86 -13.75
CA LEU A 52 -26.24 -22.10 -14.51
C LEU A 52 -27.22 -23.23 -14.11
N THR A 53 -28.44 -22.87 -13.72
CA THR A 53 -29.42 -23.81 -13.15
C THR A 53 -30.05 -24.77 -14.17
N ASP A 54 -30.17 -24.34 -15.44
CA ASP A 54 -30.71 -25.16 -16.53
C ASP A 54 -29.79 -25.10 -17.76
N ALA A 55 -29.53 -26.27 -18.35
CA ALA A 55 -28.65 -26.42 -19.51
C ALA A 55 -29.26 -25.85 -20.81
N ALA A 56 -30.59 -25.79 -20.93
CA ALA A 56 -31.24 -25.16 -22.08
C ALA A 56 -31.18 -23.62 -21.97
N ALA A 57 -31.57 -23.07 -20.82
CA ALA A 57 -31.46 -21.64 -20.53
C ALA A 57 -30.01 -21.13 -20.64
N THR A 58 -29.03 -21.89 -20.12
CA THR A 58 -27.61 -21.56 -20.23
C THR A 58 -27.15 -21.46 -21.69
N ARG A 59 -27.56 -22.41 -22.53
CA ARG A 59 -27.23 -22.39 -23.97
C ARG A 59 -27.87 -21.20 -24.67
N GLN A 60 -29.09 -20.84 -24.31
CA GLN A 60 -29.77 -19.67 -24.85
C GLN A 60 -29.05 -18.37 -24.46
N ILE A 61 -28.68 -18.20 -23.19
CA ILE A 61 -27.93 -17.03 -22.71
C ILE A 61 -26.55 -16.95 -23.39
N ALA A 62 -25.83 -18.07 -23.49
CA ALA A 62 -24.53 -18.10 -24.16
C ALA A 62 -24.64 -17.73 -25.65
N SER A 63 -25.67 -18.23 -26.35
CA SER A 63 -25.93 -17.88 -27.75
C SER A 63 -26.29 -16.40 -27.90
N ALA A 64 -27.13 -15.87 -27.01
CA ALA A 64 -27.50 -14.45 -26.99
C ALA A 64 -26.27 -13.57 -26.73
N LEU A 65 -25.42 -13.96 -25.78
CA LEU A 65 -24.18 -13.27 -25.46
C LEU A 65 -23.24 -13.18 -26.66
N VAL A 66 -23.00 -14.29 -27.36
CA VAL A 66 -22.12 -14.30 -28.55
C VAL A 66 -22.69 -13.36 -29.62
N HIS A 67 -24.01 -13.38 -29.83
CA HIS A 67 -24.66 -12.51 -30.82
C HIS A 67 -24.56 -11.02 -30.43
N ARG A 68 -24.92 -10.66 -29.20
CA ARG A 68 -24.84 -9.27 -28.70
C ARG A 68 -23.41 -8.76 -28.62
N ALA A 69 -22.47 -9.58 -28.17
CA ALA A 69 -21.06 -9.20 -28.15
C ALA A 69 -20.56 -8.85 -29.55
N TYR A 70 -20.94 -9.63 -30.58
CA TYR A 70 -20.62 -9.30 -31.97
C TYR A 70 -21.23 -7.97 -32.43
N GLU A 71 -22.50 -7.73 -32.12
CA GLU A 71 -23.19 -6.46 -32.47
C GLU A 71 -22.55 -5.23 -31.83
N HIS A 72 -22.11 -5.36 -30.58
CA HIS A 72 -21.46 -4.28 -29.82
C HIS A 72 -19.93 -4.24 -29.98
N GLY A 73 -19.37 -5.06 -30.89
CA GLY A 73 -17.92 -5.11 -31.13
C GLY A 73 -17.07 -5.61 -29.95
N ALA A 74 -17.68 -6.34 -29.01
CA ALA A 74 -17.02 -6.87 -27.83
C ALA A 74 -16.34 -8.21 -28.10
N THR A 75 -15.09 -8.36 -27.65
CA THR A 75 -14.39 -9.65 -27.67
C THR A 75 -14.70 -10.43 -26.40
N ILE A 76 -15.14 -11.68 -26.53
CA ILE A 76 -15.37 -12.57 -25.38
C ILE A 76 -14.08 -13.36 -25.12
N THR A 77 -13.65 -13.35 -23.87
CA THR A 77 -12.55 -14.17 -23.36
C THR A 77 -13.04 -14.97 -22.17
N THR A 78 -12.61 -16.22 -22.06
CA THR A 78 -12.93 -17.08 -20.91
C THR A 78 -11.70 -17.19 -20.02
N SER A 79 -11.87 -16.91 -18.74
CA SER A 79 -10.88 -17.23 -17.73
C SER A 79 -11.02 -18.71 -17.38
N PRO A 80 -9.93 -19.49 -17.38
CA PRO A 80 -9.94 -20.86 -16.88
C PRO A 80 -10.12 -20.91 -15.35
N ARG A 81 -10.14 -19.75 -14.69
CA ARG A 81 -10.14 -19.63 -13.24
C ARG A 81 -11.55 -19.39 -12.71
N PRO A 82 -11.82 -19.83 -11.46
CA PRO A 82 -13.02 -19.39 -10.76
C PRO A 82 -13.04 -17.88 -10.62
N TYR A 83 -14.25 -17.32 -10.56
CA TYR A 83 -14.48 -15.91 -10.32
C TYR A 83 -13.70 -15.42 -9.09
N LEU A 84 -12.90 -14.36 -9.27
CA LEU A 84 -12.00 -13.84 -8.24
C LEU A 84 -12.74 -13.45 -6.94
N GLY A 85 -13.99 -12.98 -7.04
CA GLY A 85 -14.82 -12.66 -5.87
C GLY A 85 -15.03 -13.86 -4.96
N ASP A 86 -15.42 -15.02 -5.53
CA ASP A 86 -15.61 -16.26 -4.76
C ASP A 86 -14.33 -16.70 -4.05
N PHE A 87 -13.19 -16.58 -4.73
CA PHE A 87 -11.89 -16.92 -4.15
C PHE A 87 -11.51 -15.93 -3.05
N GLY A 88 -11.74 -14.64 -3.24
CA GLY A 88 -11.53 -13.60 -2.23
C GLY A 88 -12.33 -13.84 -0.96
N ASP A 89 -13.63 -14.13 -1.09
CA ASP A 89 -14.50 -14.46 0.04
C ASP A 89 -14.05 -15.73 0.76
N ALA A 90 -13.70 -16.78 0.00
CA ALA A 90 -13.18 -18.02 0.55
C ALA A 90 -11.86 -17.82 1.29
N LEU A 91 -10.96 -16.96 0.78
CA LEU A 91 -9.72 -16.61 1.42
C LEU A 91 -9.98 -15.83 2.72
N ALA A 92 -10.79 -14.77 2.67
CA ALA A 92 -11.13 -13.94 3.82
C ALA A 92 -11.71 -14.78 4.98
N ALA A 93 -12.63 -15.70 4.69
CA ALA A 93 -13.22 -16.59 5.70
C ALA A 93 -12.23 -17.53 6.41
N ARG A 94 -11.02 -17.72 5.86
CA ARG A 94 -9.97 -18.62 6.37
C ARG A 94 -8.79 -17.89 6.98
N LEU A 95 -8.70 -16.56 6.81
CA LEU A 95 -7.64 -15.76 7.40
C LEU A 95 -7.87 -15.58 8.91
N PRO A 96 -6.79 -15.44 9.70
CA PRO A 96 -6.91 -15.21 11.13
C PRO A 96 -7.50 -13.83 11.41
N GLY A 97 -8.53 -13.78 12.28
CA GLY A 97 -9.26 -12.56 12.61
C GLY A 97 -10.51 -12.37 11.76
N THR A 98 -11.03 -11.15 11.73
CA THR A 98 -12.25 -10.81 10.96
C THR A 98 -11.83 -10.16 9.65
N TRP A 99 -11.84 -10.94 8.57
CA TRP A 99 -11.55 -10.43 7.23
C TRP A 99 -12.82 -10.38 6.38
N SER A 100 -12.97 -9.33 5.60
CA SER A 100 -13.97 -9.20 4.53
C SER A 100 -13.26 -9.03 3.19
N ALA A 101 -13.78 -9.64 2.14
CA ALA A 101 -13.34 -9.38 0.77
C ALA A 101 -14.38 -8.54 0.03
N ARG A 102 -13.90 -7.68 -0.86
CA ARG A 102 -14.74 -6.92 -1.79
C ARG A 102 -14.07 -6.97 -3.15
N LEU A 103 -14.82 -7.38 -4.18
CA LEU A 103 -14.33 -7.27 -5.55
C LEU A 103 -14.42 -5.81 -6.00
N GLU A 104 -13.33 -5.36 -6.61
CA GLU A 104 -13.22 -4.11 -7.34
C GLU A 104 -12.90 -4.39 -8.80
N LEU A 105 -13.56 -3.64 -9.68
CA LEU A 105 -13.40 -3.76 -11.12
C LEU A 105 -12.65 -2.54 -11.64
N TYR A 106 -11.57 -2.78 -12.37
CA TYR A 106 -10.75 -1.76 -12.98
C TYR A 106 -11.04 -1.77 -14.47
N TYR A 107 -12.20 -1.21 -14.85
CA TYR A 107 -12.75 -1.33 -16.20
C TYR A 107 -11.85 -0.75 -17.31
N ASN A 108 -10.89 0.11 -16.95
CA ASN A 108 -9.96 0.78 -17.86
C ASN A 108 -8.56 0.82 -17.21
N PRO A 109 -7.47 0.60 -17.98
CA PRO A 109 -6.09 0.83 -17.53
C PRO A 109 -5.84 2.13 -16.74
N LEU A 110 -6.50 3.23 -17.09
CA LEU A 110 -6.36 4.49 -16.34
C LEU A 110 -6.84 4.38 -14.89
N VAL A 111 -7.88 3.59 -14.63
CA VAL A 111 -8.40 3.36 -13.27
C VAL A 111 -7.47 2.41 -12.49
N GLN A 112 -6.73 1.55 -13.19
CA GLN A 112 -5.72 0.70 -12.57
C GLN A 112 -4.52 1.52 -12.07
N GLU A 113 -4.19 2.64 -12.71
CA GLU A 113 -3.10 3.53 -12.27
C GLU A 113 -3.37 4.12 -10.87
N ASP A 114 -4.64 4.32 -10.51
CA ASP A 114 -5.05 4.81 -9.18
C ASP A 114 -4.65 3.84 -8.04
N LEU A 115 -4.40 2.57 -8.35
CA LEU A 115 -3.94 1.57 -7.37
C LEU A 115 -2.45 1.69 -7.06
N ILE A 116 -1.66 2.30 -7.94
CA ILE A 116 -0.19 2.31 -7.85
C ILE A 116 0.26 3.17 -6.65
N GLY A 117 -0.34 4.34 -6.47
CA GLY A 117 -0.02 5.26 -5.38
C GLY A 117 -0.20 4.67 -3.98
N PRO A 118 -1.37 4.10 -3.64
CA PRO A 118 -1.60 3.50 -2.32
C PRO A 118 -0.95 2.12 -2.14
N LEU A 119 -0.46 1.47 -3.20
CA LEU A 119 0.13 0.15 -3.09
C LEU A 119 1.47 0.21 -2.34
N TRP A 120 1.59 -0.63 -1.31
CA TRP A 120 2.81 -0.76 -0.53
C TRP A 120 3.45 -2.13 -0.78
N ASP A 121 4.10 -2.24 -1.94
CA ASP A 121 4.69 -3.47 -2.45
C ASP A 121 6.06 -3.24 -3.13
N SER A 122 7.00 -4.15 -2.91
CA SER A 122 8.30 -4.22 -3.64
C SER A 122 8.44 -5.45 -4.52
N GLY A 123 7.36 -6.21 -4.73
CA GLY A 123 7.40 -7.49 -5.41
C GLY A 123 6.77 -7.49 -6.80
N ASP A 124 6.27 -8.67 -7.16
CA ASP A 124 5.75 -8.96 -8.49
C ASP A 124 4.37 -8.31 -8.71
N LEU A 125 3.64 -7.98 -7.63
CA LEU A 125 2.34 -7.31 -7.71
C LEU A 125 2.46 -5.90 -8.31
N LEU A 126 3.40 -5.08 -7.83
CA LEU A 126 3.62 -3.75 -8.39
C LEU A 126 4.02 -3.84 -9.87
N GLN A 127 4.89 -4.79 -10.22
CA GLN A 127 5.30 -5.00 -11.61
C GLN A 127 4.13 -5.42 -12.50
N ALA A 128 3.26 -6.30 -12.00
CA ALA A 128 2.03 -6.69 -12.69
C ALA A 128 1.11 -5.48 -12.93
N LEU A 129 0.92 -4.62 -11.93
CA LEU A 129 0.07 -3.43 -12.08
C LEU A 129 0.67 -2.36 -13.00
N LEU A 130 1.99 -2.32 -13.17
CA LEU A 130 2.64 -1.37 -14.10
C LEU A 130 2.63 -1.85 -15.56
N HIS A 131 2.60 -3.17 -15.78
CA HIS A 131 2.93 -3.74 -17.09
C HIS A 131 1.82 -4.59 -17.70
N ASP A 132 0.90 -5.11 -16.88
CA ASP A 132 -0.15 -6.00 -17.32
C ASP A 132 -1.54 -5.40 -17.06
N PRO A 133 -2.52 -5.64 -17.94
CA PRO A 133 -3.90 -5.27 -17.69
C PRO A 133 -4.48 -6.13 -16.55
N VAL A 134 -4.97 -5.48 -15.50
CA VAL A 134 -5.61 -6.12 -14.34
C VAL A 134 -7.09 -5.71 -14.32
N PRO A 135 -8.00 -6.51 -14.89
CA PRO A 135 -9.41 -6.13 -15.06
C PRO A 135 -10.20 -6.09 -13.74
N SER A 136 -9.70 -6.78 -12.72
CA SER A 136 -10.34 -6.85 -11.40
C SER A 136 -9.36 -7.24 -10.31
N GLY A 137 -9.61 -6.77 -9.10
CA GLY A 137 -8.92 -7.18 -7.88
C GLY A 137 -9.90 -7.44 -6.75
N ALA A 138 -9.55 -8.31 -5.80
CA ALA A 138 -10.28 -8.44 -4.55
C ALA A 138 -9.50 -7.72 -3.45
N VAL A 139 -10.14 -6.73 -2.82
CA VAL A 139 -9.60 -6.01 -1.67
C VAL A 139 -10.05 -6.70 -0.40
N LEU A 140 -9.09 -7.18 0.40
CA LEU A 140 -9.35 -7.82 1.68
C LEU A 140 -9.06 -6.84 2.82
N LYS A 141 -10.01 -6.66 3.73
CA LYS A 141 -9.89 -5.73 4.88
C LYS A 141 -10.09 -6.50 6.19
N ASN A 142 -9.26 -6.24 7.20
CA ASN A 142 -9.35 -6.90 8.50
C ASN A 142 -10.11 -6.12 9.59
N GLY A 143 -10.69 -4.97 9.24
CA GLY A 143 -11.35 -4.05 10.19
C GLY A 143 -10.41 -3.33 11.17
N LEU A 144 -9.12 -3.63 11.15
CA LEU A 144 -8.07 -3.01 11.98
C LEU A 144 -7.16 -2.09 11.15
N GLY A 145 -7.60 -1.67 9.96
CA GLY A 145 -6.85 -0.80 9.04
C GLY A 145 -5.83 -1.51 8.15
N THR A 146 -5.75 -2.85 8.15
CA THR A 146 -4.95 -3.57 7.15
C THR A 146 -5.80 -3.89 5.94
N GLU A 147 -5.32 -3.44 4.78
CA GLU A 147 -5.93 -3.71 3.49
C GLU A 147 -4.94 -4.43 2.58
N LEU A 148 -5.42 -5.50 1.94
CA LEU A 148 -4.64 -6.32 1.03
C LEU A 148 -5.28 -6.32 -0.36
N LEU A 149 -4.45 -6.31 -1.39
CA LEU A 149 -4.89 -6.43 -2.77
C LEU A 149 -4.55 -7.82 -3.28
N LEU A 150 -5.57 -8.53 -3.73
CA LEU A 150 -5.46 -9.82 -4.40
C LEU A 150 -5.83 -9.67 -5.87
N ILE A 151 -4.94 -10.08 -6.77
CA ILE A 151 -5.21 -10.10 -8.21
C ILE A 151 -4.92 -11.47 -8.82
N GLU A 152 -5.51 -11.74 -9.98
CA GLU A 152 -5.05 -12.86 -10.79
C GLU A 152 -3.62 -12.60 -11.27
N ARG A 153 -2.75 -13.60 -11.19
CA ARG A 153 -1.37 -13.48 -11.66
C ARG A 153 -1.35 -13.40 -13.21
N PRO A 154 -0.92 -12.27 -13.80
CA PRO A 154 -0.89 -12.12 -15.25
C PRO A 154 0.10 -13.09 -15.90
N GLY A 155 -0.20 -13.53 -17.12
CA GLY A 155 0.67 -14.42 -17.90
C GLY A 155 0.81 -15.86 -17.37
N HIS A 156 0.10 -16.21 -16.30
CA HIS A 156 0.14 -17.55 -15.69
C HIS A 156 -1.23 -18.22 -15.77
N SER A 157 -1.27 -19.55 -15.87
CA SER A 157 -2.53 -20.30 -15.93
C SER A 157 -3.21 -20.47 -14.57
N SER A 158 -2.46 -20.36 -13.48
CA SER A 158 -2.94 -20.52 -12.11
C SER A 158 -2.22 -19.60 -11.13
N GLY A 159 -2.83 -19.44 -9.96
CA GLY A 159 -2.27 -18.70 -8.83
C GLY A 159 -2.57 -17.22 -8.83
N TYR A 160 -2.54 -16.62 -7.66
CA TYR A 160 -2.89 -15.22 -7.44
C TYR A 160 -1.67 -14.46 -6.93
N LEU A 161 -1.67 -13.14 -7.06
CA LEU A 161 -0.71 -12.26 -6.41
C LEU A 161 -1.40 -11.54 -5.28
N LEU A 162 -0.74 -11.50 -4.12
CA LEU A 162 -1.21 -10.76 -2.95
C LEU A 162 -0.15 -9.79 -2.48
N GLY A 163 -0.56 -8.55 -2.23
CA GLY A 163 0.25 -7.52 -1.59
C GLY A 163 -0.61 -6.66 -0.66
N ALA A 164 0.00 -5.65 -0.07
CA ALA A 164 -0.67 -4.77 0.88
C ALA A 164 -0.85 -3.37 0.28
N PHE A 165 -1.94 -2.72 0.64
CA PHE A 165 -1.99 -1.27 0.59
C PHE A 165 -1.25 -0.67 1.79
N ALA A 166 -0.82 0.56 1.62
CA ALA A 166 -0.36 1.36 2.74
C ALA A 166 -1.47 1.59 3.74
N THR A 167 -1.09 1.72 5.01
CA THR A 167 -2.00 2.20 6.04
C THR A 167 -2.29 3.68 5.79
N GLU A 168 -3.49 4.14 6.15
CA GLU A 168 -3.90 5.56 6.06
C GLU A 168 -2.94 6.52 6.78
N GLU A 169 -2.10 6.01 7.70
CA GLU A 169 -1.01 6.73 8.37
C GLU A 169 0.08 7.26 7.41
N TYR A 170 0.14 6.82 6.15
CA TYR A 170 1.22 7.17 5.23
C TYR A 170 0.76 7.54 3.81
N ASP A 171 1.12 8.75 3.39
CA ASP A 171 0.84 9.26 2.05
C ASP A 171 1.92 8.86 1.02
N ASP A 172 3.18 8.73 1.43
CA ASP A 172 4.33 8.45 0.55
C ASP A 172 4.71 6.96 0.56
N ASN A 173 4.11 6.17 -0.33
CA ASN A 173 4.30 4.71 -0.38
C ASN A 173 5.20 4.23 -1.52
N TRP A 174 5.40 5.11 -2.49
CA TRP A 174 6.28 4.87 -3.63
C TRP A 174 7.75 4.87 -3.17
N GLU A 175 8.53 3.88 -3.59
CA GLU A 175 9.97 3.73 -3.28
C GLU A 175 10.32 3.59 -1.78
N GLU A 176 9.36 3.23 -0.93
CA GLU A 176 9.62 3.00 0.50
C GLU A 176 10.50 1.74 0.70
N PRO A 177 11.71 1.85 1.30
CA PRO A 177 12.63 0.73 1.47
C PRO A 177 12.09 -0.39 2.37
N ASN A 178 11.13 -0.09 3.24
CA ASN A 178 10.52 -1.05 4.15
C ASN A 178 9.28 -1.76 3.57
N THR A 179 9.02 -1.63 2.27
CA THR A 179 7.89 -2.27 1.58
C THR A 179 7.92 -3.80 1.71
N PRO A 180 6.82 -4.45 2.16
CA PRO A 180 6.73 -5.89 2.13
C PRO A 180 6.70 -6.39 0.69
N ARG A 181 7.33 -7.55 0.44
CA ARG A 181 7.28 -8.20 -0.87
C ARG A 181 5.97 -8.98 -1.01
N SER A 182 5.23 -8.73 -2.08
CA SER A 182 4.08 -9.53 -2.50
C SER A 182 4.44 -11.01 -2.65
N ILE A 183 3.43 -11.85 -2.45
CA ILE A 183 3.57 -13.30 -2.55
C ILE A 183 2.64 -13.88 -3.61
N VAL A 184 3.11 -14.96 -4.24
CA VAL A 184 2.29 -15.79 -5.13
C VAL A 184 1.50 -16.77 -4.27
N LEU A 185 0.18 -16.79 -4.46
CA LEU A 185 -0.74 -17.70 -3.80
C LEU A 185 -1.16 -18.84 -4.73
N PRO A 186 -1.35 -20.05 -4.20
CA PRO A 186 -1.94 -21.16 -4.95
C PRO A 186 -3.44 -20.95 -5.19
N GLY A 187 -4.02 -21.77 -6.07
CA GLY A 187 -5.44 -21.71 -6.43
C GLY A 187 -6.38 -22.28 -5.37
N GLU A 188 -5.86 -23.00 -4.38
CA GLU A 188 -6.64 -23.59 -3.28
C GLU A 188 -6.73 -22.60 -2.10
N PRO A 189 -7.94 -22.15 -1.70
CA PRO A 189 -8.12 -21.16 -0.63
C PRO A 189 -7.49 -21.54 0.71
N ASP A 190 -7.50 -22.84 1.08
CA ASP A 190 -6.91 -23.32 2.33
C ASP A 190 -5.37 -23.20 2.36
N LEU A 191 -4.72 -23.51 1.23
CA LEU A 191 -3.26 -23.36 1.10
C LEU A 191 -2.88 -21.88 1.00
N ALA A 192 -3.67 -21.10 0.25
CA ALA A 192 -3.50 -19.66 0.14
C ALA A 192 -3.60 -18.99 1.52
N ALA A 193 -4.66 -19.27 2.30
CA ALA A 193 -4.83 -18.71 3.64
C ALA A 193 -3.65 -19.02 4.57
N ARG A 194 -3.13 -20.26 4.53
CA ARG A 194 -1.92 -20.62 5.30
C ARG A 194 -0.69 -19.84 4.86
N ALA A 195 -0.48 -19.67 3.55
CA ALA A 195 0.64 -18.89 3.04
C ALA A 195 0.53 -17.41 3.47
N VAL A 196 -0.67 -16.83 3.44
CA VAL A 196 -0.91 -15.47 3.92
C VAL A 196 -0.66 -15.36 5.41
N ALA A 197 -1.26 -16.23 6.21
CA ALA A 197 -1.18 -16.17 7.67
C ALA A 197 0.24 -16.43 8.21
N ASN A 198 0.96 -17.38 7.63
CA ASN A 198 2.25 -17.82 8.17
C ASN A 198 3.45 -17.09 7.54
N THR A 199 3.27 -16.51 6.34
CA THR A 199 4.39 -15.88 5.61
C THR A 199 4.15 -14.40 5.39
N PHE A 200 3.04 -14.02 4.74
CA PHE A 200 2.82 -12.63 4.34
C PHE A 200 2.50 -11.72 5.53
N LEU A 201 1.53 -12.05 6.38
CA LEU A 201 1.14 -11.20 7.51
C LEU A 201 2.29 -10.97 8.51
N PRO A 202 3.13 -11.97 8.85
CA PRO A 202 4.31 -11.72 9.65
C PRO A 202 5.34 -10.82 8.94
N ALA A 203 5.54 -10.96 7.63
CA ALA A 203 6.42 -10.09 6.87
C ALA A 203 5.90 -8.64 6.83
N TYR A 204 4.60 -8.46 6.58
CA TYR A 204 3.90 -7.18 6.64
C TYR A 204 4.03 -6.52 8.03
N SER A 205 3.82 -7.26 9.11
CA SER A 205 3.95 -6.73 10.48
C SER A 205 5.38 -6.27 10.80
N ARG A 206 6.40 -6.98 10.29
CA ARG A 206 7.81 -6.56 10.40
C ARG A 206 8.10 -5.32 9.57
N ALA A 207 7.64 -5.28 8.32
CA ALA A 207 7.75 -4.11 7.45
C ALA A 207 7.15 -2.86 8.10
N LEU A 208 5.94 -2.98 8.68
CA LEU A 208 5.26 -1.85 9.33
C LEU A 208 5.99 -1.40 10.59
N HIS A 209 6.56 -2.35 11.33
CA HIS A 209 7.41 -2.03 12.47
C HIS A 209 8.67 -1.26 12.07
N HIS A 210 9.38 -1.69 11.02
CA HIS A 210 10.57 -1.00 10.53
C HIS A 210 10.22 0.38 9.97
N ARG A 211 9.14 0.51 9.20
CA ARG A 211 8.69 1.80 8.69
C ARG A 211 8.43 2.80 9.81
N ARG A 212 7.65 2.40 10.82
CA ARG A 212 7.41 3.23 12.02
C ARG A 212 8.69 3.63 12.73
N LEU A 213 9.63 2.69 12.87
CA LEU A 213 10.92 2.95 13.49
C LEU A 213 11.72 3.99 12.68
N ASP A 214 11.84 3.80 11.38
CA ASP A 214 12.53 4.72 10.48
C ASP A 214 11.90 6.10 10.46
N THR A 215 10.56 6.20 10.47
CA THR A 215 9.84 7.47 10.57
C THR A 215 10.20 8.20 11.86
N VAL A 216 10.14 7.53 13.02
CA VAL A 216 10.52 8.12 14.32
C VAL A 216 11.98 8.55 14.33
N LEU A 217 12.89 7.71 13.84
CA LEU A 217 14.32 8.02 13.81
C LEU A 217 14.62 9.22 12.90
N ARG A 218 14.05 9.27 11.69
CA ARG A 218 14.20 10.40 10.77
C ARG A 218 13.67 11.70 11.38
N ALA A 219 12.52 11.66 12.04
CA ALA A 219 11.95 12.82 12.72
C ALA A 219 12.87 13.34 13.84
N LEU A 220 13.38 12.45 14.69
CA LEU A 220 14.31 12.81 15.77
C LEU A 220 15.65 13.34 15.24
N ASP A 221 16.20 12.71 14.20
CA ASP A 221 17.44 13.15 13.56
C ASP A 221 17.29 14.53 12.92
N ARG A 222 16.14 14.81 12.28
CA ARG A 222 15.82 16.13 11.73
C ARG A 222 15.76 17.19 12.82
N ILE A 223 15.01 16.94 13.90
CA ILE A 223 14.90 17.87 15.03
C ILE A 223 16.29 18.15 15.62
N ARG A 224 17.12 17.11 15.79
CA ARG A 224 18.48 17.26 16.31
C ARG A 224 19.35 18.11 15.38
N SER A 225 19.35 17.82 14.08
CA SER A 225 20.15 18.56 13.08
C SER A 225 19.75 20.03 12.99
N GLU A 226 18.45 20.34 13.04
CA GLU A 226 17.95 21.72 13.03
C GLU A 226 18.32 22.45 14.33
N HIS A 227 18.25 21.76 15.47
CA HIS A 227 18.66 22.31 16.75
C HIS A 227 20.16 22.63 16.79
N GLU A 228 21.01 21.72 16.34
CA GLU A 228 22.47 21.92 16.25
C GLU A 228 22.81 23.11 15.34
N THR A 229 22.10 23.25 14.21
CA THR A 229 22.22 24.40 13.32
C THR A 229 21.87 25.70 14.04
N LEU A 230 20.76 25.72 14.78
CA LEU A 230 20.35 26.89 15.55
C LEU A 230 21.38 27.25 16.64
N GLN A 231 21.94 26.26 17.35
CA GLN A 231 22.99 26.52 18.34
C GLN A 231 24.24 27.10 17.70
N ALA A 232 24.69 26.54 16.58
CA ALA A 232 25.86 27.05 15.85
C ALA A 232 25.65 28.50 15.39
N ILE A 233 24.44 28.87 14.95
CA ILE A 233 24.10 30.25 14.58
C ILE A 233 24.14 31.16 15.80
N LYS A 234 23.59 30.72 16.94
CA LYS A 234 23.59 31.49 18.20
C LYS A 234 25.01 31.72 18.72
N GLU A 235 25.86 30.70 18.66
CA GLU A 235 27.25 30.76 19.13
C GLU A 235 28.14 31.62 18.22
N SER A 236 27.97 31.50 16.90
CA SER A 236 28.81 32.22 15.94
C SER A 236 28.33 33.63 15.62
N GLY A 237 27.06 33.95 15.87
CA GLY A 237 26.43 35.18 15.40
C GLY A 237 26.32 35.25 13.87
N ARG A 238 26.35 34.11 13.17
CA ARG A 238 26.36 34.02 11.71
C ARG A 238 25.43 32.91 11.23
N TYR A 239 24.83 33.09 10.06
CA TYR A 239 24.09 32.05 9.36
C TYR A 239 25.03 30.94 8.85
N SER A 240 24.46 29.83 8.40
CA SER A 240 25.20 28.67 7.86
C SER A 240 26.02 28.97 6.61
N ASP A 241 25.67 30.03 5.87
CA ASP A 241 26.42 30.53 4.71
C ASP A 241 27.57 31.50 5.10
N GLY A 242 27.76 31.75 6.40
CA GLY A 242 28.77 32.65 6.94
C GLY A 242 28.35 34.13 7.03
N VAL A 243 27.16 34.47 6.53
CA VAL A 243 26.62 35.85 6.59
C VAL A 243 26.37 36.23 8.06
N PRO A 244 26.90 37.37 8.54
CA PRO A 244 26.60 37.85 9.89
C PRO A 244 25.10 38.02 10.11
N LEU A 245 24.63 37.67 11.30
CA LEU A 245 23.30 38.05 11.75
C LEU A 245 23.22 39.59 11.77
N ALA A 246 22.32 40.14 10.96
CA ALA A 246 22.16 41.59 10.83
C ALA A 246 21.73 42.25 12.15
N ASP A 247 21.02 41.51 13.02
CA ASP A 247 20.62 41.95 14.35
C ASP A 247 20.44 40.73 15.28
N ALA A 248 20.97 40.80 16.51
CA ALA A 248 20.78 39.78 17.53
C ALA A 248 19.31 39.58 17.92
N ARG A 249 18.43 40.56 17.66
CA ARG A 249 16.97 40.43 17.86
C ARG A 249 16.30 39.40 16.95
N MET A 250 17.00 38.88 15.94
CA MET A 250 16.51 37.81 15.06
C MET A 250 16.53 36.44 15.75
N ILE A 251 17.36 36.25 16.79
CA ILE A 251 17.50 34.95 17.47
C ILE A 251 16.16 34.44 18.05
N PRO A 252 15.35 35.25 18.78
CA PRO A 252 14.04 34.81 19.24
C PRO A 252 13.06 34.42 18.13
N GLU A 253 13.15 35.06 16.96
CA GLU A 253 12.31 34.71 15.81
C GLU A 253 12.72 33.35 15.24
N MET A 254 14.02 33.13 15.06
CA MET A 254 14.57 31.84 14.63
C MET A 254 14.24 30.71 15.59
N GLU A 255 14.24 30.97 16.90
CA GLU A 255 13.85 29.99 17.92
C GLU A 255 12.37 29.60 17.82
N ARG A 256 11.48 30.54 17.48
CA ARG A 256 10.06 30.25 17.22
C ARG A 256 9.90 29.42 15.95
N THR A 257 10.53 29.85 14.86
CA THR A 257 10.51 29.11 13.60
C THR A 257 11.02 27.68 13.76
N PHE A 258 12.12 27.49 14.50
CA PHE A 258 12.59 26.15 14.86
C PHE A 258 11.55 25.38 15.68
N ALA A 259 10.91 25.99 16.68
CA ALA A 259 9.89 25.32 17.46
C ALA A 259 8.71 24.85 16.60
N ASP A 260 8.29 25.66 15.63
CA ASP A 260 7.20 25.32 14.70
C ASP A 260 7.58 24.14 13.80
N TYR A 261 8.78 24.15 13.19
CA TYR A 261 9.26 23.05 12.35
C TYR A 261 9.56 21.76 13.13
N ALA A 262 10.14 21.91 14.32
CA ALA A 262 10.38 20.78 15.22
C ALA A 262 9.06 20.15 15.67
N TRP A 263 8.03 20.96 15.93
CA TRP A 263 6.70 20.44 16.28
C TRP A 263 6.09 19.63 15.14
N LEU A 264 6.17 20.12 13.90
CA LEU A 264 5.68 19.37 12.73
C LEU A 264 6.37 18.01 12.61
N SER A 265 7.70 17.95 12.77
CA SER A 265 8.44 16.68 12.74
C SER A 265 8.13 15.81 13.96
N PHE A 266 7.90 16.41 15.13
CA PHE A 266 7.61 15.68 16.36
C PHE A 266 6.22 15.02 16.35
N ARG A 267 5.28 15.49 15.51
CA ARG A 267 4.00 14.82 15.31
C ARG A 267 4.15 13.37 14.85
N ASP A 268 5.12 13.09 13.98
CA ASP A 268 5.43 11.73 13.52
C ASP A 268 5.90 10.85 14.70
N VAL A 269 6.65 11.44 15.63
CA VAL A 269 7.08 10.76 16.86
C VAL A 269 5.89 10.44 17.75
N LEU A 270 4.99 11.42 17.96
CA LEU A 270 3.77 11.22 18.76
C LEU A 270 2.85 10.15 18.16
N GLU A 271 2.77 10.09 16.84
CA GLU A 271 1.91 9.14 16.14
C GLU A 271 2.43 7.70 16.22
N HIS A 272 3.73 7.49 15.98
CA HIS A 272 4.24 6.13 15.81
C HIS A 272 4.99 5.57 17.02
N ALA A 273 5.62 6.42 17.85
CA ALA A 273 6.41 5.95 18.99
C ALA A 273 5.61 5.17 20.04
N PRO A 274 4.35 5.54 20.40
CA PRO A 274 3.56 4.78 21.36
C PRO A 274 3.38 3.30 20.96
N VAL A 275 3.11 3.05 19.67
CA VAL A 275 2.96 1.68 19.15
C VAL A 275 4.28 0.91 19.25
N LEU A 276 5.41 1.53 18.94
CA LEU A 276 6.73 0.91 19.09
C LEU A 276 7.02 0.57 20.56
N LEU A 277 6.77 1.52 21.47
CA LEU A 277 7.03 1.37 22.91
C LEU A 277 6.13 0.35 23.60
N SER A 278 4.91 0.15 23.09
CA SER A 278 3.99 -0.89 23.59
C SER A 278 4.52 -2.31 23.32
N ARG A 279 5.33 -2.48 22.26
CA ARG A 279 5.97 -3.75 21.91
C ARG A 279 7.30 -3.96 22.65
N CYS A 280 7.95 -2.89 23.09
CA CYS A 280 9.14 -2.99 23.92
C CYS A 280 8.75 -3.57 25.30
N ARG A 281 9.40 -4.67 25.69
CA ARG A 281 9.28 -5.26 27.04
C ARG A 281 10.57 -4.97 27.85
N PRO A 282 10.61 -3.89 28.65
CA PRO A 282 11.84 -3.48 29.36
C PRO A 282 12.32 -4.53 30.38
N ALA A 283 11.39 -5.29 30.95
CA ALA A 283 11.70 -6.38 31.88
C ALA A 283 12.54 -7.51 31.24
N MET A 284 12.64 -7.55 29.90
CA MET A 284 13.42 -8.55 29.16
C MET A 284 14.72 -7.99 28.58
N THR A 285 15.01 -6.70 28.74
CA THR A 285 16.24 -6.10 28.21
C THR A 285 17.40 -6.27 29.20
N PRO A 286 18.53 -6.87 28.81
CA PRO A 286 19.70 -7.04 29.70
C PRO A 286 20.43 -5.72 30.02
N TRP A 287 19.88 -4.57 29.62
CA TRP A 287 20.49 -3.24 29.70
C TRP A 287 19.61 -2.30 30.55
N PRO A 288 19.93 -2.10 31.84
CA PRO A 288 19.14 -1.24 32.74
C PRO A 288 19.05 0.23 32.30
N GLN A 289 20.05 0.72 31.57
CA GLN A 289 20.07 2.09 31.06
C GLN A 289 19.01 2.32 29.98
N ASP A 290 18.74 1.30 29.16
CA ASP A 290 17.73 1.35 28.11
C ASP A 290 16.33 1.41 28.73
N ALA A 291 16.08 0.66 29.81
CA ALA A 291 14.82 0.72 30.54
C ALA A 291 14.51 2.14 31.06
N ALA A 292 15.49 2.78 31.70
CA ALA A 292 15.33 4.16 32.18
C ALA A 292 15.15 5.18 31.03
N ALA A 293 15.82 4.98 29.89
CA ALA A 293 15.63 5.82 28.72
C ALA A 293 14.23 5.66 28.10
N LEU A 294 13.73 4.43 27.99
CA LEU A 294 12.40 4.13 27.50
C LEU A 294 11.31 4.72 28.41
N ASP A 295 11.49 4.66 29.73
CA ASP A 295 10.53 5.27 30.66
C ASP A 295 10.50 6.79 30.55
N ARG A 296 11.67 7.44 30.43
CA ARG A 296 11.73 8.89 30.16
C ARG A 296 11.03 9.25 28.86
N LEU A 297 11.21 8.44 27.82
CA LEU A 297 10.55 8.66 26.54
C LEU A 297 9.03 8.50 26.65
N ARG A 298 8.55 7.48 27.38
CA ARG A 298 7.12 7.29 27.64
C ARG A 298 6.50 8.49 28.36
N THR A 299 7.16 8.99 29.41
CA THR A 299 6.70 10.19 30.13
C THR A 299 6.66 11.40 29.21
N ALA A 300 7.71 11.63 28.42
CA ALA A 300 7.77 12.77 27.50
C ALA A 300 6.67 12.74 26.44
N LEU A 301 6.35 11.56 25.92
CA LEU A 301 5.27 11.38 24.95
C LEU A 301 3.90 11.60 25.60
N ALA A 302 3.68 11.11 26.82
CA ALA A 302 2.43 11.32 27.55
C ALA A 302 2.16 12.82 27.78
N ASP A 303 3.15 13.55 28.29
CA ASP A 303 3.05 15.00 28.53
C ASP A 303 2.77 15.76 27.22
N SER A 304 3.36 15.32 26.11
CA SER A 304 3.21 15.97 24.81
C SER A 304 1.89 15.63 24.11
N GLN A 305 1.30 14.47 24.41
CA GLN A 305 0.01 14.05 23.88
C GLN A 305 -1.10 14.97 24.41
N GLU A 306 -1.05 15.31 25.70
CA GLU A 306 -1.98 16.23 26.36
C GLU A 306 -1.98 17.60 25.66
N THR A 307 -0.79 18.14 25.35
CA THR A 307 -0.65 19.40 24.60
C THR A 307 -1.25 19.31 23.19
N ARG A 308 -1.07 18.18 22.49
CA ARG A 308 -1.65 17.98 21.15
C ARG A 308 -3.18 17.96 21.19
N ASP A 309 -3.77 17.34 22.21
CA ASP A 309 -5.22 17.28 22.37
C ASP A 309 -5.81 18.67 22.69
N GLU A 310 -5.13 19.48 23.51
CA GLU A 310 -5.51 20.88 23.78
C GLU A 310 -5.49 21.75 22.51
N ASP A 311 -4.49 21.56 21.65
CA ASP A 311 -4.37 22.25 20.36
C ASP A 311 -5.51 21.84 19.40
N ALA A 312 -5.85 20.55 19.36
CA ALA A 312 -6.93 20.03 18.50
C ALA A 312 -8.31 20.58 18.92
N VAL A 313 -8.55 20.72 20.22
CA VAL A 313 -9.77 21.33 20.76
C VAL A 313 -9.82 22.83 20.43
N SER A 314 -8.69 23.52 20.49
CA SER A 314 -8.60 24.96 20.20
C SER A 314 -8.76 25.28 18.71
N CYS A 315 -8.34 24.38 17.82
CA CYS A 315 -8.48 24.52 16.37
C CYS A 315 -9.81 24.01 15.81
N SER A 316 -10.61 23.30 16.62
CA SER A 316 -11.95 22.91 16.21
C SER A 316 -12.82 24.18 16.12
N PRO A 317 -13.36 24.53 14.94
CA PRO A 317 -14.24 25.68 14.84
C PRO A 317 -15.40 25.42 15.79
N SER A 318 -15.52 26.24 16.83
CA SER A 318 -16.63 26.18 17.76
C SER A 318 -17.88 26.12 16.91
N THR A 319 -18.55 24.96 16.92
CA THR A 319 -19.83 24.80 16.24
C THR A 319 -20.80 25.61 17.08
N GLY A 320 -20.77 26.92 16.87
CA GLY A 320 -21.61 27.88 17.56
C GLY A 320 -23.03 27.41 17.36
N GLY A 321 -23.71 27.16 18.48
CA GLY A 321 -25.07 26.66 18.51
C GLY A 321 -25.95 27.44 17.56
N ARG A 322 -26.32 26.81 16.45
CA ARG A 322 -27.42 27.26 15.62
C ARG A 322 -28.68 26.69 16.26
N GLU A 323 -29.22 27.47 17.19
CA GLU A 323 -30.54 27.30 17.77
C GLU A 323 -31.58 27.14 16.62
N PRO A 324 -32.47 26.14 16.65
CA PRO A 324 -33.43 25.93 15.59
C PRO A 324 -34.55 26.97 15.68
N ALA A 325 -34.43 28.04 14.89
CA ALA A 325 -35.49 29.03 14.72
C ALA A 325 -36.69 28.39 14.00
N ALA A 326 -37.81 28.29 14.72
CA ALA A 326 -39.12 27.95 14.20
C ALA A 326 -39.60 29.00 13.18
N ALA A 327 -40.34 28.51 12.19
CA ALA A 327 -40.88 29.29 11.08
C ALA A 327 -42.03 30.23 11.51
N SER A 328 -41.97 31.51 11.10
CA SER A 328 -43.16 32.30 10.76
C SER A 328 -42.83 33.60 9.99
N GLY A 329 -43.37 33.73 8.78
CA GLY A 329 -43.98 34.93 8.17
C GLY A 329 -43.24 36.28 8.10
N SER A 330 -42.95 36.72 6.87
CA SER A 330 -42.77 38.14 6.46
C SER A 330 -44.11 38.76 5.97
N PRO A 331 -44.28 40.06 5.57
CA PRO A 331 -43.52 41.35 5.70
C PRO A 331 -44.48 42.55 6.12
N PRO A 332 -44.31 43.89 5.83
CA PRO A 332 -43.20 44.70 5.27
C PRO A 332 -42.79 46.02 6.02
N CYS A 333 -41.65 46.58 5.57
CA CYS A 333 -41.01 47.92 5.77
C CYS A 333 -41.92 49.18 5.85
N PRO A 334 -41.49 50.39 6.37
CA PRO A 334 -40.26 51.09 5.93
C PRO A 334 -39.54 52.18 6.82
N ARG A 335 -38.31 52.54 6.37
CA ARG A 335 -37.66 53.88 6.29
C ARG A 335 -37.17 54.67 7.55
N SER A 336 -35.83 54.74 7.72
CA SER A 336 -34.94 55.94 7.49
C SER A 336 -33.86 56.27 8.56
N ARG A 337 -32.61 56.40 8.07
CA ARG A 337 -31.57 57.43 8.39
C ARG A 337 -30.57 57.23 9.57
N PRO A 338 -29.40 57.93 9.56
CA PRO A 338 -28.07 57.27 9.53
C PRO A 338 -27.14 57.63 10.69
N GLY A 339 -26.05 56.88 10.89
CA GLY A 339 -24.99 57.28 11.81
C GLY A 339 -23.84 56.27 11.99
N SER A 340 -22.72 56.59 11.34
CA SER A 340 -21.33 56.35 11.76
C SER A 340 -20.69 54.94 11.81
N PRO A 341 -19.36 54.88 11.59
CA PRO A 341 -18.63 53.65 11.30
C PRO A 341 -17.96 53.07 12.56
N ALA A 342 -18.09 51.77 12.76
CA ALA A 342 -17.25 51.02 13.70
C ALA A 342 -16.33 50.08 12.91
N ALA A 343 -15.05 50.44 12.89
CA ALA A 343 -13.97 49.61 12.42
C ALA A 343 -13.96 48.29 13.22
N ARG A 344 -14.20 47.17 12.53
CA ARG A 344 -13.83 45.83 13.02
C ARG A 344 -12.59 45.40 12.27
N GLY A 345 -11.44 45.80 12.81
CA GLY A 345 -10.19 45.11 12.56
C GLY A 345 -10.19 43.81 13.35
N SER A 346 -10.51 42.69 12.69
CA SER A 346 -10.26 41.36 13.24
C SER A 346 -8.74 41.10 13.18
N SER A 347 -8.03 41.58 14.19
CA SER A 347 -6.72 41.07 14.53
C SER A 347 -6.92 39.69 15.17
N ALA A 348 -6.74 38.64 14.38
CA ALA A 348 -6.45 37.32 14.90
C ALA A 348 -5.12 37.41 15.65
N ARG A 349 -5.19 37.53 16.98
CA ARG A 349 -4.04 37.30 17.85
C ARG A 349 -3.91 35.79 18.02
N PRO A 350 -2.76 35.18 17.73
CA PRO A 350 -2.47 33.87 18.29
C PRO A 350 -2.31 34.05 19.82
N ALA A 351 -3.09 33.29 20.58
CA ALA A 351 -2.90 33.19 22.01
C ALA A 351 -1.55 32.50 22.27
N PRO A 352 -0.74 32.98 23.24
CA PRO A 352 0.59 32.47 23.50
C PRO A 352 0.48 31.20 24.34
N LEU A 353 0.86 30.06 23.78
CA LEU A 353 1.23 28.92 24.61
C LEU A 353 2.47 29.28 25.43
N CYS A 354 2.35 29.08 26.73
CA CYS A 354 3.30 29.44 27.75
C CYS A 354 4.62 28.67 27.57
N LEU A 355 5.63 29.35 27.04
CA LEU A 355 7.05 28.97 27.04
C LEU A 355 7.68 28.86 28.45
N ALA A 356 6.91 28.91 29.53
CA ALA A 356 7.42 28.91 30.90
C ALA A 356 7.89 27.51 31.39
N ASP A 357 7.34 26.40 30.87
CA ASP A 357 7.71 25.05 31.34
C ASP A 357 8.73 24.30 30.44
N ARG A 358 9.13 24.89 29.31
CA ARG A 358 10.17 24.35 28.40
C ARG A 358 11.57 24.30 29.03
N TRP A 359 11.83 25.12 30.05
CA TRP A 359 13.15 25.28 30.69
C TRP A 359 13.51 24.18 31.70
N ARG A 360 12.62 23.20 31.96
CA ARG A 360 12.92 22.06 32.85
C ARG A 360 13.63 20.91 32.12
N TRP A 361 13.46 20.79 30.80
CA TRP A 361 14.11 19.77 29.99
C TRP A 361 15.60 20.05 29.70
N GLN A 362 16.00 21.32 29.58
CA GLN A 362 17.38 21.71 29.26
C GLN A 362 18.37 21.63 30.43
N ARG A 363 17.92 21.49 31.68
CA ARG A 363 18.82 21.48 32.86
C ARG A 363 19.34 20.11 33.31
N ARG A 364 19.03 19.02 32.59
CA ARG A 364 19.49 17.65 32.96
C ARG A 364 20.25 16.90 31.87
N ALA A 365 20.72 17.59 30.83
CA ALA A 365 21.41 16.97 29.69
C ALA A 365 22.96 16.86 29.75
N PRO A 366 23.71 17.24 30.80
CA PRO A 366 25.11 16.84 30.92
C PRO A 366 25.28 15.79 32.02
N ALA A 367 24.87 14.55 31.77
CA ALA A 367 25.19 13.40 32.64
C ALA A 367 25.34 12.06 31.91
N CYS A 368 25.26 12.01 30.57
CA CYS A 368 25.29 10.77 29.80
C CYS A 368 26.37 10.75 28.70
N SER A 369 27.58 11.23 29.00
CA SER A 369 28.78 10.89 28.23
C SER A 369 29.65 9.97 29.08
N PRO A 370 29.93 8.72 28.67
CA PRO A 370 30.93 7.91 29.37
C PRO A 370 32.33 8.49 29.14
N PRO A 371 33.25 8.44 30.13
CA PRO A 371 34.64 8.85 29.90
C PRO A 371 35.29 7.91 28.88
N ALA A 372 36.02 8.49 27.93
CA ALA A 372 36.83 7.75 26.95
C ALA A 372 37.79 6.79 27.68
N ARG A 373 37.69 5.48 27.40
CA ARG A 373 38.68 4.51 27.87
C ARG A 373 39.95 4.59 27.02
N PRO A 374 41.15 4.53 27.62
CA PRO A 374 42.40 4.47 26.88
C PRO A 374 42.53 3.14 26.14
N LEU A 375 42.92 3.20 24.87
CA LEU A 375 43.25 2.04 24.04
C LEU A 375 44.41 1.26 24.67
N ARG A 376 44.19 -0.01 25.03
CA ARG A 376 45.27 -0.95 25.35
C ARG A 376 45.88 -1.50 24.05
N PRO A 377 47.22 -1.68 23.97
CA PRO A 377 47.85 -2.30 22.82
C PRO A 377 47.52 -3.80 22.78
N CYS A 378 47.10 -4.30 21.61
CA CYS A 378 46.95 -5.74 21.38
C CYS A 378 48.33 -6.43 21.34
N PRO A 379 48.48 -7.61 21.96
CA PRO A 379 49.71 -8.39 21.88
C PRO A 379 49.86 -9.04 20.50
N GLY A 380 51.10 -9.04 20.00
CA GLY A 380 51.45 -9.36 18.62
C GLY A 380 51.13 -10.79 18.19
N ARG A 381 50.65 -10.89 16.95
CA ARG A 381 50.58 -12.15 16.20
C ARG A 381 51.78 -12.23 15.26
N ARG A 382 52.68 -13.17 15.58
CA ARG A 382 53.90 -13.53 14.84
C ARG A 382 53.58 -13.80 13.37
N ARG A 383 54.30 -13.14 12.45
CA ARG A 383 54.38 -13.54 11.04
C ARG A 383 55.58 -14.47 10.87
N HIS A 384 55.32 -15.67 10.36
CA HIS A 384 56.37 -16.56 9.87
C HIS A 384 56.98 -15.99 8.58
N ALA A 385 58.29 -16.10 8.51
CA ALA A 385 59.14 -15.69 7.40
C ALA A 385 58.90 -16.55 6.15
N ALA A 386 58.91 -15.91 4.98
CA ALA A 386 59.22 -16.54 3.71
C ALA A 386 60.24 -15.66 2.98
N ASP A 387 61.29 -16.34 2.55
CA ASP A 387 62.57 -15.89 1.99
C ASP A 387 62.43 -15.28 0.57
N PRO A 388 63.30 -14.34 0.13
CA PRO A 388 63.14 -13.58 -1.10
C PRO A 388 64.01 -14.09 -2.25
N ARG A 389 63.49 -14.12 -3.48
CA ARG A 389 64.32 -14.08 -4.70
C ARG A 389 63.74 -13.17 -5.78
N ARG A 390 64.47 -12.08 -6.01
CA ARG A 390 64.74 -11.32 -7.25
C ARG A 390 63.80 -11.54 -8.45
N LYS A 391 63.23 -10.44 -8.96
CA LYS A 391 63.53 -9.90 -10.31
C LYS A 391 63.05 -8.45 -10.47
N ASP A 392 63.83 -7.71 -11.25
CA ASP A 392 63.86 -6.26 -11.47
C ASP A 392 62.63 -5.64 -12.18
N PRO A 393 62.54 -4.28 -12.16
CA PRO A 393 61.39 -3.51 -12.61
C PRO A 393 61.52 -3.03 -14.06
N SER A 394 60.41 -2.95 -14.79
CA SER A 394 60.21 -1.92 -15.83
C SER A 394 58.80 -1.99 -16.42
N SER A 395 58.27 -0.80 -16.71
CA SER A 395 57.12 -0.47 -17.56
C SER A 395 55.91 0.10 -16.81
N VAL A 396 56.02 1.40 -16.53
CA VAL A 396 54.92 2.31 -16.28
C VAL A 396 54.35 2.73 -17.65
N ARG A 397 53.07 2.46 -17.90
CA ARG A 397 52.27 3.15 -18.92
C ARG A 397 50.92 3.57 -18.29
N PRO A 398 50.49 4.84 -18.39
CA PRO A 398 49.22 5.27 -17.84
C PRO A 398 48.05 4.96 -18.79
N LEU A 399 46.94 4.49 -18.23
CA LEU A 399 45.63 4.41 -18.91
C LEU A 399 44.86 5.74 -18.76
N PRO A 400 44.08 6.16 -19.78
CA PRO A 400 43.41 7.45 -19.79
C PRO A 400 42.06 7.44 -19.05
N LEU A 401 41.77 8.58 -18.42
CA LEU A 401 40.52 8.95 -17.76
C LEU A 401 39.33 9.01 -18.75
N ARG A 402 38.30 8.21 -18.49
CA ARG A 402 36.98 8.34 -19.13
C ARG A 402 36.20 9.52 -18.51
N ARG A 403 35.80 10.49 -19.34
CA ARG A 403 34.78 11.51 -19.02
C ARG A 403 33.38 11.01 -19.41
N PRO A 404 32.32 11.39 -18.67
CA PRO A 404 30.94 11.01 -18.96
C PRO A 404 30.30 11.87 -20.05
N SER A 405 29.54 11.23 -20.93
CA SER A 405 28.81 11.81 -22.06
C SER A 405 27.53 12.54 -21.59
N ARG A 406 27.41 13.82 -21.96
CA ARG A 406 26.16 14.60 -21.86
C ARG A 406 25.27 14.30 -23.07
N THR A 407 24.08 13.76 -22.85
CA THR A 407 23.04 13.64 -23.89
C THR A 407 22.22 14.92 -23.92
N ARG A 408 22.24 15.63 -25.05
CA ARG A 408 21.43 16.82 -25.33
C ARG A 408 20.04 16.40 -25.82
N LEU A 409 19.00 16.86 -25.13
CA LEU A 409 17.63 16.95 -25.63
C LEU A 409 17.60 17.92 -26.82
N ARG A 410 17.05 17.47 -27.97
CA ARG A 410 16.67 18.33 -29.09
C ARG A 410 15.15 18.44 -29.14
N CYS A 411 14.66 19.65 -28.95
CA CYS A 411 13.29 20.05 -29.29
C CYS A 411 13.11 20.03 -30.82
N ARG A 412 11.97 19.52 -31.30
CA ARG A 412 11.47 19.73 -32.67
C ARG A 412 10.27 20.69 -32.63
N PRO A 413 10.16 21.62 -33.59
CA PRO A 413 9.04 22.56 -33.63
C PRO A 413 7.85 22.03 -34.42
N HIS A 414 6.68 22.58 -34.08
CA HIS A 414 5.41 22.48 -34.79
C HIS A 414 5.49 23.04 -36.21
N GLY A 415 4.87 22.34 -37.16
CA GLY A 415 4.53 22.85 -38.49
C GLY A 415 3.17 22.30 -38.90
N GLY A 416 2.18 23.19 -39.05
CA GLY A 416 0.86 22.88 -39.61
C GLY A 416 0.88 22.84 -41.14
N GLY A 417 -0.12 22.17 -41.71
CA GLY A 417 -0.33 22.12 -43.16
C GLY A 417 -1.62 21.37 -43.51
N HIS A 418 -2.57 22.11 -44.07
CA HIS A 418 -3.90 21.67 -44.50
C HIS A 418 -3.92 20.82 -45.79
N ARG A 419 -5.05 20.11 -45.95
CA ARG A 419 -5.80 19.69 -47.16
C ARG A 419 -5.69 18.21 -47.65
N ALA A 420 -6.89 17.62 -47.62
CA ALA A 420 -7.47 16.38 -48.14
C ALA A 420 -7.39 16.17 -49.67
N PRO A 421 -8.19 15.26 -50.31
CA PRO A 421 -8.57 13.87 -49.98
C PRO A 421 -8.25 12.91 -51.15
N GLY A 422 -8.34 11.58 -50.93
CA GLY A 422 -8.46 10.68 -52.09
C GLY A 422 -8.26 9.19 -51.84
N ARG A 423 -9.38 8.47 -51.86
CA ARG A 423 -9.63 7.23 -52.61
C ARG A 423 -9.00 5.88 -52.17
N VAL A 424 -9.95 4.95 -52.04
CA VAL A 424 -9.98 3.57 -52.58
C VAL A 424 -9.45 2.45 -51.69
N VAL A 425 -10.44 1.74 -51.14
CA VAL A 425 -10.44 0.36 -50.62
C VAL A 425 -9.92 -0.62 -51.66
N PRO A 426 -9.18 -1.66 -51.24
CA PRO A 426 -9.64 -3.00 -51.59
C PRO A 426 -9.64 -3.97 -50.41
N HIS A 427 -10.73 -4.73 -50.31
CA HIS A 427 -10.84 -5.99 -49.58
C HIS A 427 -9.69 -6.95 -49.90
N PRO A 428 -9.34 -7.82 -48.92
CA PRO A 428 -9.00 -9.20 -49.26
C PRO A 428 -9.93 -10.21 -48.55
N ARG A 429 -10.70 -10.87 -49.40
CA ARG A 429 -11.02 -12.31 -49.44
C ARG A 429 -10.81 -13.15 -48.18
N ALA A 430 -11.92 -13.74 -47.76
CA ALA A 430 -12.02 -14.91 -46.91
C ALA A 430 -11.20 -16.09 -47.46
N VAL A 431 -10.31 -16.62 -46.62
CA VAL A 431 -9.66 -17.92 -46.82
C VAL A 431 -10.42 -18.95 -46.00
N ARG A 432 -11.09 -19.88 -46.71
CA ARG A 432 -11.67 -21.10 -46.15
C ARG A 432 -10.53 -21.99 -45.65
N ALA A 433 -10.44 -22.22 -44.34
CA ALA A 433 -9.63 -23.29 -43.76
C ALA A 433 -10.42 -24.61 -43.82
N ARG A 434 -9.80 -25.63 -44.43
CA ARG A 434 -10.26 -27.04 -44.40
C ARG A 434 -10.02 -27.63 -43.01
N PRO A 435 -10.88 -28.54 -42.51
CA PRO A 435 -10.62 -29.26 -41.28
C PRO A 435 -9.53 -30.33 -41.48
N GLY A 436 -8.56 -30.36 -40.56
CA GLY A 436 -7.52 -31.40 -40.49
C GLY A 436 -8.06 -32.74 -39.95
N PRO A 437 -7.38 -33.85 -40.24
CA PRO A 437 -7.87 -35.19 -39.96
C PRO A 437 -7.76 -35.58 -38.48
N ALA A 438 -8.74 -36.37 -38.04
CA ALA A 438 -8.87 -36.97 -36.72
C ALA A 438 -7.65 -37.82 -36.33
N GLU A 439 -7.08 -37.52 -35.18
CA GLU A 439 -6.03 -38.32 -34.56
C GLU A 439 -6.65 -39.45 -33.76
N ARG A 440 -6.15 -40.66 -34.02
CA ARG A 440 -6.66 -41.94 -33.51
C ARG A 440 -6.31 -42.12 -32.03
N VAL A 441 -7.34 -42.45 -31.26
CA VAL A 441 -7.24 -43.10 -29.94
C VAL A 441 -6.79 -44.56 -30.14
N PRO A 442 -5.80 -45.08 -29.39
CA PRO A 442 -5.65 -46.51 -29.20
C PRO A 442 -6.33 -46.97 -27.92
N ASP A 443 -7.23 -47.95 -28.09
CA ASP A 443 -7.89 -48.73 -27.06
C ASP A 443 -6.97 -49.80 -26.42
N HIS A 444 -7.15 -49.96 -25.10
CA HIS A 444 -7.10 -51.19 -24.27
C HIS A 444 -5.78 -51.99 -24.10
N PRO A 445 -5.61 -52.83 -23.04
CA PRO A 445 -6.62 -53.51 -22.17
C PRO A 445 -6.41 -53.35 -20.64
N THR A 446 -7.47 -53.26 -19.82
CA THR A 446 -8.19 -54.37 -19.13
C THR A 446 -7.28 -55.40 -18.44
N GLY A 447 -7.17 -55.30 -17.12
CA GLY A 447 -6.64 -56.34 -16.22
C GLY A 447 -7.30 -56.24 -14.83
N PRO A 448 -7.67 -57.36 -14.18
CA PRO A 448 -8.70 -57.40 -13.13
C PRO A 448 -8.12 -57.40 -11.70
N GLY A 449 -8.97 -57.05 -10.70
CA GLY A 449 -8.74 -57.51 -9.32
C GLY A 449 -9.14 -56.55 -8.20
N ARG A 450 -10.44 -56.53 -7.86
CA ARG A 450 -10.90 -56.27 -6.47
C ARG A 450 -10.55 -57.52 -5.63
N PRO A 451 -10.23 -57.39 -4.32
CA PRO A 451 -11.30 -57.25 -3.34
C PRO A 451 -10.99 -56.42 -2.08
N ALA A 452 -12.02 -55.77 -1.55
CA ALA A 452 -12.24 -55.57 -0.11
C ALA A 452 -13.69 -56.03 0.14
N PRO A 453 -14.00 -56.72 1.25
CA PRO A 453 -14.23 -56.00 2.51
C PRO A 453 -13.93 -56.81 3.80
N HIS A 454 -13.60 -56.13 4.90
CA HIS A 454 -13.87 -56.62 6.26
C HIS A 454 -13.99 -55.46 7.27
N PRO A 455 -15.10 -55.38 8.02
CA PRO A 455 -15.18 -54.84 9.37
C PRO A 455 -15.75 -55.91 10.34
N PRO A 456 -16.10 -55.60 11.61
CA PRO A 456 -15.36 -54.88 12.65
C PRO A 456 -15.16 -55.77 13.90
N GLY A 457 -14.04 -55.61 14.62
CA GLY A 457 -13.77 -56.28 15.89
C GLY A 457 -14.14 -55.43 17.10
N ARG A 458 -15.00 -55.97 17.96
CA ARG A 458 -15.64 -55.37 19.15
C ARG A 458 -14.92 -55.87 20.43
N THR A 459 -15.13 -55.16 21.54
CA THR A 459 -14.91 -55.57 22.96
C THR A 459 -13.44 -55.55 23.45
N GLY A 460 -13.10 -55.01 24.63
CA GLY A 460 -13.85 -55.03 25.90
C GLY A 460 -13.46 -53.96 26.95
N PRO A 461 -13.85 -54.16 28.23
CA PRO A 461 -14.23 -53.08 29.15
C PRO A 461 -13.35 -52.90 30.41
N ALA A 462 -13.61 -51.78 31.12
CA ALA A 462 -13.68 -51.56 32.58
C ALA A 462 -12.51 -51.93 33.53
N ALA A 463 -11.99 -50.90 34.21
CA ALA A 463 -11.70 -50.81 35.66
C ALA A 463 -11.42 -49.32 35.97
N THR A 464 -12.16 -48.54 36.76
CA THR A 464 -12.55 -48.60 38.19
C THR A 464 -11.38 -48.57 39.18
N ARG A 465 -11.03 -47.39 39.72
CA ARG A 465 -11.04 -47.01 41.17
C ARG A 465 -10.39 -45.63 41.41
N ILE A 466 -11.08 -44.64 42.03
CA ILE A 466 -11.10 -44.26 43.48
C ILE A 466 -9.68 -43.88 44.00
N HIS A 467 -9.31 -42.68 44.47
CA HIS A 467 -9.73 -41.85 45.64
C HIS A 467 -9.34 -40.37 45.37
N ARG A 468 -10.18 -39.34 45.65
CA ARG A 468 -10.56 -38.70 46.92
C ARG A 468 -9.49 -37.73 47.49
N ALA A 469 -9.88 -36.46 47.47
CA ALA A 469 -9.60 -35.33 48.38
C ALA A 469 -8.40 -35.40 49.34
N SER A 470 -7.57 -34.36 49.28
CA SER A 470 -7.32 -33.42 50.39
C SER A 470 -6.96 -32.06 49.79
#